data_AF-A0A2P4NZS0-F1
#
_entry.id   AF-A0A2P4NZS0-F1
#
_cell.length_a   1.000
_cell.length_b   1.000
_cell.length_c   1.000
_cell.angle_alpha   90.00
_cell.angle_beta   90.00
_cell.angle_gamma   90.00
#
_symmetry.space_group_name_H-M   'P 1'
#
loop_
_entity.id
_entity.type
_entity.pdbx_description
1 polymer ?
#
loop_
_entity_poly.entity_id
_entity_poly.type
_entity_poly.pdbx_seq_one_letter_code
_entity_poly.pdbx_strand_id
1 'polypeptide(L)'
;MTISPELKLFISDNIDLLPREIYKRLVERGLDLNIRQKQIHYWWTAIGQHRYKRDEDPFISAQKWLKEDSYHVIFQKNCPNSLGFLTELWNVLKNSQFKIHEIGVDATYNTNNLKFELYVVHAEIDGMGFPLAYLFMENNGNCGNGIRTGILIDFLIQLKERD
;
A
#
# COMPACT_ATOMS: atom_id res chain seq x y z
N MET A 1 -14.59 25.30 2.33
CA MET A 1 -14.44 25.32 0.85
C MET A 1 -15.24 24.18 0.29
N THR A 2 -16.32 24.46 -0.41
CA THR A 2 -17.30 23.45 -0.82
C THR A 2 -17.14 23.18 -2.31
N ILE A 3 -17.03 21.90 -2.68
CA ILE A 3 -17.16 21.43 -4.07
C ILE A 3 -18.51 20.74 -4.22
N SER A 4 -18.98 20.58 -5.45
CA SER A 4 -20.26 19.91 -5.72
C SER A 4 -20.26 18.44 -5.23
N PRO A 5 -21.43 17.87 -4.90
CA PRO A 5 -21.55 16.46 -4.54
C PRO A 5 -21.02 15.52 -5.64
N GLU A 6 -21.29 15.83 -6.90
CA GLU A 6 -20.78 15.09 -8.07
C GLU A 6 -19.26 15.01 -8.08
N LEU A 7 -18.59 16.11 -7.73
CA LEU A 7 -17.13 16.13 -7.67
C LEU A 7 -16.59 15.27 -6.52
N LYS A 8 -17.28 15.26 -5.37
CA LYS A 8 -16.90 14.38 -4.24
C LYS A 8 -17.07 12.91 -4.61
N LEU A 9 -18.15 12.56 -5.31
CA LEU A 9 -18.37 11.21 -5.82
C LEU A 9 -17.25 10.82 -6.78
N PHE A 10 -16.90 11.69 -7.74
CA PHE A 10 -15.81 11.41 -8.66
C PHE A 10 -14.46 11.19 -7.94
N ILE A 11 -14.14 12.01 -6.93
CA ILE A 11 -12.94 11.83 -6.11
C ILE A 11 -13.01 10.48 -5.36
N SER A 12 -14.15 10.14 -4.78
CA SER A 12 -14.36 8.87 -4.06
C SER A 12 -14.17 7.64 -4.96
N ASP A 13 -14.71 7.69 -6.18
CA ASP A 13 -14.61 6.61 -7.15
C ASP A 13 -13.19 6.43 -7.71
N ASN A 14 -12.36 7.47 -7.61
CA ASN A 14 -10.98 7.48 -8.10
C ASN A 14 -9.96 7.67 -6.96
N ILE A 15 -10.34 7.34 -5.73
CA ILE A 15 -9.55 7.65 -4.53
C ILE A 15 -8.17 6.96 -4.51
N ASP A 16 -8.03 5.83 -5.21
CA ASP A 16 -6.76 5.09 -5.34
C ASP A 16 -5.75 5.79 -6.28
N LEU A 17 -6.14 6.86 -6.99
CA LEU A 17 -5.26 7.67 -7.83
C LEU A 17 -4.65 8.84 -7.07
N LEU A 18 -3.55 9.38 -7.59
CA LEU A 18 -2.96 10.59 -7.02
C LEU A 18 -3.88 11.80 -7.24
N PRO A 19 -3.97 12.76 -6.29
CA PRO A 19 -4.77 13.96 -6.43
C PRO A 19 -4.55 14.74 -7.73
N ARG A 20 -3.31 14.74 -8.24
CA ARG A 20 -2.95 15.36 -9.52
C ARG A 20 -3.54 14.66 -10.74
N GLU A 21 -3.67 13.34 -10.69
CA GLU A 21 -4.24 12.53 -11.77
C GLU A 21 -5.76 12.68 -11.79
N ILE A 22 -6.39 12.67 -10.61
CA ILE A 22 -7.81 12.99 -10.45
C ILE A 22 -8.10 14.38 -11.02
N TYR A 23 -7.30 15.39 -10.64
CA TYR A 23 -7.44 16.76 -11.16
C TYR A 23 -7.30 16.82 -12.68
N LYS A 24 -6.28 16.16 -13.25
CA LYS A 24 -6.09 16.09 -14.71
C LYS A 24 -7.31 15.50 -15.42
N ARG A 25 -7.83 14.36 -14.94
CA ARG A 25 -9.02 13.71 -15.51
C ARG A 25 -10.27 14.60 -15.42
N LEU A 26 -10.41 15.36 -14.33
CA LEU A 26 -11.50 16.30 -14.16
C LEU A 26 -11.41 17.45 -15.16
N VAL A 27 -10.23 18.04 -15.34
CA VAL A 27 -10.01 19.10 -16.35
C VAL A 27 -10.33 18.61 -17.75
N GLU A 28 -9.89 17.39 -18.11
CA GLU A 28 -10.22 16.75 -19.40
C GLU A 28 -11.73 16.54 -19.61
N ARG A 29 -12.50 16.43 -18.52
CA ARG A 29 -13.97 16.31 -18.53
C ARG A 29 -14.71 17.64 -18.43
N GLY A 30 -14.00 18.77 -18.47
CA GLY A 30 -14.60 20.10 -18.41
C GLY A 30 -14.83 20.65 -17.00
N LEU A 31 -13.99 20.28 -16.03
CA LEU A 31 -14.00 20.88 -14.68
C LEU A 31 -13.91 22.41 -14.76
N ASP A 32 -14.71 23.09 -13.92
CA ASP A 32 -14.58 24.53 -13.70
C ASP A 32 -13.16 24.89 -13.21
N LEU A 33 -12.46 25.72 -13.98
CA LEU A 33 -11.09 26.17 -13.69
C LEU A 33 -10.98 27.01 -12.40
N ASN A 34 -12.10 27.46 -11.83
CA ASN A 34 -12.12 28.06 -10.50
C ASN A 34 -11.80 27.05 -9.38
N ILE A 35 -12.02 25.76 -9.63
CA ILE A 35 -11.68 24.69 -8.69
C ILE A 35 -10.19 24.41 -8.79
N ARG A 36 -9.46 24.73 -7.72
CA ARG A 36 -8.02 24.55 -7.67
C ARG A 36 -7.64 23.12 -7.28
N GLN A 37 -6.50 22.64 -7.77
CA GLN A 37 -5.93 21.33 -7.39
C GLN A 37 -5.82 21.13 -5.87
N LYS A 38 -5.54 22.19 -5.10
CA LYS A 38 -5.52 22.14 -3.63
C LYS A 38 -6.87 21.75 -3.00
N GLN A 39 -8.00 22.12 -3.64
CA GLN A 39 -9.33 21.73 -3.19
C GLN A 39 -9.57 20.24 -3.45
N ILE A 40 -9.12 19.73 -4.60
CA ILE A 40 -9.16 18.29 -4.89
C ILE A 40 -8.30 17.53 -3.89
N HIS A 41 -7.08 17.99 -3.62
CA HIS A 41 -6.20 17.39 -2.62
C HIS A 41 -6.84 17.35 -1.22
N TYR A 42 -7.44 18.46 -0.77
CA TYR A 42 -8.14 18.50 0.52
C TYR A 42 -9.26 17.45 0.61
N TRP A 43 -10.13 17.37 -0.40
CA TRP A 43 -11.24 16.42 -0.40
C TRP A 43 -10.77 14.97 -0.58
N TRP A 44 -9.75 14.73 -1.40
CA TRP A 44 -9.09 13.43 -1.52
C TRP A 44 -8.55 12.96 -0.16
N THR A 45 -7.86 13.83 0.60
CA THR A 45 -7.38 13.50 1.94
C THR A 45 -8.52 13.21 2.90
N ALA A 46 -9.55 14.06 2.94
CA ALA A 46 -10.69 13.88 3.85
C ALA A 46 -11.47 12.58 3.55
N ILE A 47 -11.76 12.31 2.28
CA ILE A 47 -12.46 11.09 1.85
C ILE A 47 -11.58 9.86 2.07
N GLY A 48 -10.29 9.93 1.71
CA GLY A 48 -9.32 8.86 1.92
C GLY A 48 -9.17 8.49 3.40
N GLN A 49 -9.14 9.48 4.30
CA GLN A 49 -9.14 9.21 5.75
C GLN A 49 -10.37 8.41 6.18
N HIS A 50 -11.57 8.80 5.73
CA HIS A 50 -12.78 8.02 6.01
C HIS A 50 -12.72 6.60 5.43
N ARG A 51 -12.12 6.43 4.24
CA ARG A 51 -12.03 5.13 3.57
C ARG A 51 -11.01 4.20 4.20
N TYR A 52 -9.83 4.67 4.58
CA TYR A 52 -8.69 3.80 4.96
C TYR A 52 -8.34 3.86 6.46
N LYS A 53 -8.62 4.96 7.16
CA LYS A 53 -8.26 5.07 8.59
C LYS A 53 -9.25 4.29 9.45
N ARG A 54 -8.73 3.44 10.33
CA ARG A 54 -9.49 2.62 11.31
C ARG A 54 -9.05 2.82 12.75
N ASP A 55 -7.92 3.49 12.95
CA ASP A 55 -7.37 3.83 14.24
C ASP A 55 -6.52 5.11 14.14
N GLU A 56 -6.27 5.76 15.27
CA GLU A 56 -5.33 6.86 15.36
C GLU A 56 -3.87 6.37 15.26
N ASP A 57 -3.60 5.16 15.77
CA ASP A 57 -2.32 4.50 15.57
C ASP A 57 -2.22 3.94 14.13
N PRO A 58 -1.22 4.34 13.32
CA PRO A 58 -1.11 3.91 11.93
C PRO A 58 -0.94 2.40 11.76
N PHE A 59 -0.24 1.74 12.67
CA PHE A 59 0.01 0.30 12.60
C PHE A 59 -1.27 -0.47 12.93
N ILE A 60 -1.96 -0.10 14.01
CA ILE A 60 -3.26 -0.68 14.37
C ILE A 60 -4.29 -0.42 13.25
N SER A 61 -4.28 0.77 12.66
CA SER A 61 -5.14 1.11 11.53
C SER A 61 -4.89 0.18 10.34
N ALA A 62 -3.63 -0.07 9.97
CA ALA A 62 -3.28 -0.97 8.88
C ALA A 62 -3.71 -2.42 9.16
N GLN A 63 -3.51 -2.90 10.40
CA GLN A 63 -3.95 -4.23 10.81
C GLN A 63 -5.47 -4.41 10.70
N LYS A 64 -6.23 -3.41 11.17
CA LYS A 64 -7.70 -3.43 11.08
C LYS A 64 -8.17 -3.44 9.62
N TRP A 65 -7.59 -2.57 8.80
CA TRP A 65 -7.93 -2.48 7.37
C TRP A 65 -7.67 -3.81 6.65
N LEU A 66 -6.48 -4.40 6.80
CA LEU A 66 -6.14 -5.69 6.17
C LEU A 66 -7.07 -6.82 6.62
N LYS A 67 -7.48 -6.81 7.90
CA LYS A 67 -8.41 -7.80 8.44
C LYS A 67 -9.83 -7.64 7.88
N GLU A 68 -10.32 -6.41 7.73
CA GLU A 68 -11.63 -6.12 7.15
C GLU A 68 -11.71 -6.59 5.69
N ASP A 69 -10.66 -6.35 4.91
CA ASP A 69 -10.57 -6.75 3.51
C ASP A 69 -10.05 -8.18 3.30
N SER A 70 -10.00 -8.99 4.38
CA SER A 70 -9.64 -10.42 4.33
C SER A 70 -8.26 -10.73 3.72
N TYR A 71 -7.31 -9.80 3.80
CA TYR A 71 -5.94 -10.06 3.39
C TYR A 71 -5.29 -11.13 4.27
N HIS A 72 -4.52 -12.02 3.65
CA HIS A 72 -3.82 -13.08 4.36
C HIS A 72 -2.54 -12.53 5.01
N VAL A 73 -2.65 -12.08 6.25
CA VAL A 73 -1.50 -11.71 7.10
C VAL A 73 -0.73 -12.97 7.47
N ILE A 74 0.55 -13.00 7.13
CA ILE A 74 1.45 -14.15 7.33
C ILE A 74 2.57 -13.87 8.32
N PHE A 75 2.77 -12.61 8.68
CA PHE A 75 3.88 -12.19 9.53
C PHE A 75 3.48 -10.99 10.36
N GLN A 76 3.83 -10.99 11.65
CA GLN A 76 3.65 -9.84 12.52
C GLN A 76 4.74 -9.80 13.60
N LYS A 77 5.30 -8.62 13.84
CA LYS A 77 6.19 -8.34 14.97
C LYS A 77 5.89 -6.96 15.56
N ASN A 78 6.27 -6.76 16.81
CA ASN A 78 6.01 -5.53 17.55
C ASN A 78 7.30 -4.74 17.92
N CYS A 79 8.48 -5.17 17.44
CA CYS A 79 9.74 -4.48 17.72
C CYS A 79 10.77 -4.67 16.58
N PRO A 80 10.82 -3.75 15.60
CA PRO A 80 9.80 -2.75 15.28
C PRO A 80 8.46 -3.37 14.86
N ASN A 81 7.41 -2.55 14.93
CA ASN A 81 6.10 -2.92 14.40
C ASN A 81 6.22 -3.30 12.92
N SER A 82 5.83 -4.52 12.59
CA SER A 82 5.98 -5.10 11.27
C SER A 82 4.79 -5.99 10.94
N LEU A 83 4.32 -5.93 9.70
CA LEU A 83 3.15 -6.66 9.23
C LEU A 83 3.40 -7.12 7.79
N GLY A 84 3.48 -8.44 7.60
CA GLY A 84 3.64 -9.05 6.29
C GLY A 84 2.35 -9.75 5.85
N PHE A 85 1.95 -9.56 4.60
CA PHE A 85 0.71 -10.10 4.04
C PHE A 85 0.86 -10.47 2.57
N LEU A 86 0.10 -11.47 2.13
CA LEU A 86 0.05 -11.88 0.74
C LEU A 86 -0.90 -11.01 -0.08
N THR A 87 -0.63 -10.91 -1.37
CA THR A 87 -1.61 -10.44 -2.35
C THR A 87 -2.41 -11.62 -2.90
N GLU A 88 -3.51 -11.33 -3.59
CA GLU A 88 -4.28 -12.37 -4.31
C GLU A 88 -3.47 -13.06 -5.41
N LEU A 89 -2.47 -12.37 -5.97
CA LEU A 89 -1.61 -12.89 -7.04
C LEU A 89 -0.74 -14.07 -6.57
N TRP A 90 -0.48 -14.20 -5.27
CA TRP A 90 0.23 -15.35 -4.71
C TRP A 90 -0.44 -16.67 -5.16
N ASN A 91 -1.75 -16.77 -4.95
CA ASN A 91 -2.50 -17.99 -5.29
C ASN A 91 -2.68 -18.15 -6.80
N VAL A 92 -2.81 -17.04 -7.54
CA VAL A 92 -2.89 -17.08 -9.00
C VAL A 92 -1.61 -17.68 -9.58
N LEU A 93 -0.46 -17.19 -9.14
CA LEU A 93 0.83 -17.63 -9.67
C LEU A 93 1.18 -19.05 -9.19
N LYS A 94 0.93 -19.38 -7.93
CA LYS A 94 1.14 -20.74 -7.40
C LYS A 94 0.36 -21.82 -8.16
N ASN A 95 -0.85 -21.49 -8.62
CA ASN A 95 -1.71 -22.42 -9.36
C ASN A 95 -1.59 -22.28 -10.89
N SER A 96 -0.70 -21.42 -11.37
CA SER A 96 -0.47 -21.19 -12.79
C SER A 96 0.60 -22.14 -13.36
N GLN A 97 0.69 -22.17 -14.69
CA GLN A 97 1.82 -22.80 -15.39
C GLN A 97 2.91 -21.78 -15.74
N PHE A 98 2.83 -20.55 -15.22
CA PHE A 98 3.83 -19.53 -15.51
C PHE A 98 5.18 -19.95 -14.94
N LYS A 99 6.23 -19.72 -15.74
CA LYS A 99 7.59 -19.92 -15.29
C LYS A 99 8.06 -18.63 -14.61
N ILE A 100 8.24 -18.69 -13.30
CA ILE A 100 8.87 -17.59 -12.54
C ILE A 100 10.37 -17.65 -12.81
N HIS A 101 10.89 -16.60 -13.42
CA HIS A 101 12.32 -16.50 -13.76
C HIS A 101 13.14 -15.91 -12.61
N GLU A 102 12.57 -14.94 -11.90
CA GLU A 102 13.21 -14.25 -10.80
C GLU A 102 12.17 -13.86 -9.74
N ILE A 103 12.62 -13.79 -8.48
CA ILE A 103 11.88 -13.15 -7.39
C ILE A 103 12.76 -12.01 -6.87
N GLY A 104 12.23 -10.80 -6.93
CA GLY A 104 12.87 -9.58 -6.43
C GLY A 104 12.26 -9.11 -5.12
N VAL A 105 13.03 -8.33 -4.37
CA VAL A 105 12.53 -7.53 -3.25
C VAL A 105 12.86 -6.08 -3.50
N ASP A 106 11.84 -5.23 -3.47
CA ASP A 106 11.99 -3.78 -3.58
C ASP A 106 11.37 -3.10 -2.35
N ALA A 107 11.75 -1.85 -2.10
CA ALA A 107 11.25 -1.08 -0.97
C ALA A 107 11.08 0.40 -1.30
N THR A 108 9.97 0.96 -0.84
CA THR A 108 9.76 2.41 -0.91
C THR A 108 10.31 3.08 0.36
N TYR A 109 11.35 3.90 0.19
CA TYR A 109 11.97 4.66 1.28
C TYR A 109 11.43 6.09 1.34
N ASN A 110 11.18 6.59 2.55
CA ASN A 110 10.83 8.00 2.80
C ASN A 110 9.58 8.49 2.04
N THR A 111 8.62 7.60 1.79
CA THR A 111 7.38 7.89 1.05
C THR A 111 6.23 8.35 1.94
N ASN A 112 6.36 8.21 3.27
CA ASN A 112 5.38 8.72 4.23
C ASN A 112 6.06 9.45 5.39
N ASN A 113 5.35 10.44 5.94
CA ASN A 113 5.79 11.19 7.12
C ASN A 113 5.63 10.41 8.44
N LEU A 114 5.14 9.17 8.38
CA LEU A 114 4.83 8.33 9.54
C LEU A 114 5.97 7.38 9.90
N LYS A 115 7.12 7.48 9.21
CA LYS A 115 8.30 6.64 9.43
C LYS A 115 8.02 5.15 9.27
N PHE A 116 7.18 4.78 8.31
CA PHE A 116 7.06 3.39 7.89
C PHE A 116 7.66 3.20 6.50
N GLU A 117 8.07 1.98 6.20
CA GLU A 117 8.47 1.56 4.87
C GLU A 117 7.63 0.39 4.43
N LEU A 118 7.45 0.31 3.11
CA LEU A 118 6.75 -0.77 2.46
C LEU A 118 7.72 -1.51 1.56
N TYR A 119 7.89 -2.78 1.86
CA TYR A 119 8.62 -3.74 1.06
C TYR A 119 7.65 -4.53 0.20
N VAL A 120 8.05 -4.84 -1.02
CA VAL A 120 7.34 -5.75 -1.90
C VAL A 120 8.25 -6.90 -2.29
N VAL A 121 7.72 -8.11 -2.21
CA VAL A 121 8.29 -9.28 -2.88
C VAL A 121 7.51 -9.45 -4.17
N HIS A 122 8.19 -9.54 -5.30
CA HIS A 122 7.54 -9.63 -6.61
C HIS A 122 8.21 -10.68 -7.48
N ALA A 123 7.41 -11.38 -8.28
CA ALA A 123 7.88 -12.31 -9.30
C ALA A 123 8.04 -11.61 -10.64
N GLU A 124 9.06 -11.99 -11.41
CA GLU A 124 9.23 -11.61 -12.80
C GLU A 124 8.71 -12.72 -13.72
N ILE A 125 7.79 -12.34 -14.61
CA ILE A 125 7.20 -13.21 -15.63
C ILE A 125 7.13 -12.40 -16.93
N ASP A 126 7.81 -12.89 -17.97
CA ASP A 126 7.86 -12.28 -19.31
C ASP A 126 8.22 -10.79 -19.29
N GLY A 127 9.16 -10.38 -18.41
CA GLY A 127 9.60 -9.00 -18.25
C GLY A 127 8.65 -8.12 -17.44
N MET A 128 7.60 -8.67 -16.84
CA MET A 128 6.66 -7.95 -15.97
C MET A 128 6.76 -8.39 -14.51
N GLY A 129 6.70 -7.41 -13.60
CA GLY A 129 6.73 -7.63 -12.15
C GLY A 129 5.33 -7.81 -11.56
N PHE A 130 5.12 -8.90 -10.84
CA PHE A 130 3.87 -9.22 -10.16
C PHE A 130 4.07 -9.23 -8.64
N PRO A 131 3.41 -8.36 -7.86
CA PRO A 131 3.57 -8.33 -6.42
C PRO A 131 2.99 -9.59 -5.80
N LEU A 132 3.81 -10.30 -5.04
CA LEU A 132 3.44 -11.54 -4.35
C LEU A 132 3.01 -11.26 -2.91
N ALA A 133 3.82 -10.48 -2.20
CA ALA A 133 3.62 -10.17 -0.80
C ALA A 133 4.17 -8.79 -0.47
N TYR A 134 3.65 -8.19 0.59
CA TYR A 134 4.15 -6.93 1.12
C TYR A 134 4.57 -7.10 2.58
N LEU A 135 5.59 -6.34 2.99
CA LEU A 135 5.97 -6.15 4.38
C LEU A 135 5.92 -4.66 4.71
N PHE A 136 4.97 -4.28 5.56
CA PHE A 136 4.85 -2.95 6.13
C PHE A 136 5.59 -2.90 7.46
N MET A 137 6.61 -2.06 7.57
CA MET A 137 7.53 -2.08 8.71
C MET A 137 7.85 -0.67 9.19
N GLU A 138 7.86 -0.49 10.50
CA GLU A 138 8.25 0.75 11.14
C GLU A 138 9.76 0.98 11.00
N ASN A 139 10.10 2.20 10.60
CA ASN A 139 11.45 2.72 10.44
C ASN A 139 11.67 3.93 11.38
N ASN A 140 11.51 3.70 12.67
CA ASN A 140 11.64 4.75 13.68
C ASN A 140 13.09 5.06 14.08
N GLY A 141 14.09 4.41 13.47
CA GLY A 141 15.51 4.60 13.77
C GLY A 141 15.94 4.11 15.16
N ASN A 142 15.01 3.57 15.96
CA ASN A 142 15.25 3.11 17.33
C ASN A 142 15.69 1.64 17.41
N CYS A 143 15.76 0.96 16.26
CA CYS A 143 16.11 -0.44 16.19
C CYS A 143 17.61 -0.57 15.96
N GLY A 144 18.32 -1.26 16.86
CA GLY A 144 19.75 -1.51 16.73
C GLY A 144 20.15 -2.14 15.38
N ASN A 145 21.43 -1.98 15.03
CA ASN A 145 21.98 -2.53 13.78
C ASN A 145 21.61 -4.02 13.62
N GLY A 146 21.05 -4.37 12.45
CA GLY A 146 20.72 -5.76 12.09
C GLY A 146 19.30 -6.22 12.41
N ILE A 147 18.54 -5.51 13.25
CA ILE A 147 17.14 -5.90 13.57
C ILE A 147 16.28 -5.95 12.30
N ARG A 148 16.39 -4.90 11.47
CA ARG A 148 15.67 -4.79 10.20
C ARG A 148 15.97 -5.94 9.24
N THR A 149 17.25 -6.28 9.09
CA THR A 149 17.68 -7.43 8.28
C THR A 149 17.10 -8.73 8.83
N GLY A 150 17.12 -8.91 10.16
CA GLY A 150 16.50 -10.08 10.80
C GLY A 150 15.00 -10.19 10.52
N ILE A 151 14.26 -9.07 10.57
CA ILE A 151 12.83 -9.04 10.25
C ILE A 151 12.56 -9.41 8.79
N LEU A 152 13.34 -8.86 7.87
CA LEU A 152 13.24 -9.23 6.45
C LEU A 152 13.52 -10.72 6.23
N ILE A 153 14.56 -11.26 6.87
CA ILE A 153 14.88 -12.69 6.79
C ILE A 153 13.71 -13.52 7.31
N ASP A 154 13.19 -13.20 8.50
CA ASP A 154 12.09 -13.96 9.09
C ASP A 154 10.82 -13.89 8.22
N PHE A 155 10.52 -12.73 7.65
CA PHE A 155 9.42 -12.57 6.70
C PHE A 155 9.62 -13.40 5.42
N LEU A 156 10.82 -13.38 4.83
CA LEU A 156 11.13 -14.18 3.64
C LEU A 156 11.10 -15.69 3.93
N ILE A 157 11.50 -16.12 5.14
CA ILE A 157 11.34 -17.51 5.58
C ILE A 157 9.85 -17.89 5.61
N GLN A 158 8.97 -17.02 6.13
CA GLN A 158 7.52 -17.28 6.12
C GLN A 158 6.96 -17.46 4.71
N LEU A 159 7.54 -16.80 3.69
CA LEU A 159 7.15 -16.99 2.29
C LEU A 159 7.68 -18.33 1.74
N LYS A 160 8.96 -18.63 2.00
CA LYS A 160 9.58 -19.88 1.55
C LYS A 160 8.90 -21.14 2.10
N GLU A 161 8.44 -21.10 3.35
CA GLU A 161 7.71 -22.22 3.98
C GLU A 161 6.32 -22.46 3.35
N ARG A 162 5.86 -21.55 2.48
CA ARG A 162 4.55 -21.60 1.83
C ARG A 162 4.60 -21.96 0.36
N ASP A 163 5.78 -22.13 -0.23
CA ASP A 163 5.98 -22.71 -1.56
C ASP A 163 5.72 -24.22 -1.50
#